data_AF-A0A7K6AA29-F1
#
_entry.id   AF-A0A7K6AA29-F1
#
_cell.length_a   1.000
_cell.length_b   1.000
_cell.length_c   1.000
_cell.angle_alpha   90.00
_cell.angle_beta   90.00
_cell.angle_gamma   90.00
#
_symmetry.space_group_name_H-M   'P 1'
#
loop_
_entity.id
_entity.type
_entity.pdbx_description
1 polymer ?
#
loop_
_entity_poly.entity_id
_entity_poly.type
_entity_poly.pdbx_seq_one_letter_code
_entity_poly.pdbx_strand_id
1 'polypeptide(L)'
;CFFFSVTPLLPSILQQPARTVTYYGMRKGKRKSVKSVVKRFLRLHNGLWVRRKSGYKKKLWKKSASQRKRLREFTLCNRTQCKLLDKMTTSFWKRRNWYADDPYQKYHDRTNLRL
;
A
#
# COMPACT_ATOMS: atom_id res chain seq x y z
N CYS A 1 25.37 22.32 -44.80
CA CYS A 1 25.68 21.42 -43.68
C CYS A 1 24.48 21.30 -42.75
N PHE A 2 23.64 20.29 -42.99
CA PHE A 2 22.48 19.97 -42.15
C PHE A 2 22.95 19.21 -40.91
N PHE A 3 23.01 19.87 -39.75
CA PHE A 3 23.06 19.17 -38.47
C PHE A 3 21.62 18.83 -38.07
N PHE A 4 21.18 17.62 -38.39
CA PHE A 4 19.95 17.07 -37.81
C PHE A 4 20.19 16.83 -36.32
N SER A 5 19.58 17.67 -35.48
CA SER A 5 19.53 17.50 -34.04
C SER A 5 18.62 16.31 -33.69
N VAL A 6 19.21 15.15 -33.44
CA VAL A 6 18.55 13.98 -32.83
C VAL A 6 18.27 14.24 -31.34
N THR A 7 17.36 15.18 -31.03
CA THR A 7 16.99 15.53 -29.65
C THR A 7 15.52 15.33 -29.22
N PRO A 8 14.54 14.88 -30.05
CA PRO A 8 13.19 14.66 -29.53
C PRO A 8 12.93 13.25 -28.95
N LEU A 9 13.87 12.30 -29.06
CA LEU A 9 13.64 10.89 -28.67
C LEU A 9 14.22 10.50 -27.29
N LEU A 10 15.01 11.37 -26.65
CA LEU A 10 15.67 11.08 -25.37
C LEU A 10 14.76 10.83 -24.14
N PRO A 11 13.51 11.35 -24.03
CA PRO A 11 12.72 11.21 -22.79
C PRO A 11 12.47 9.75 -22.42
N SER A 12 12.29 8.87 -23.41
CA SER A 12 11.98 7.45 -23.20
C SER A 12 13.16 6.63 -22.67
N ILE A 13 14.40 7.03 -22.99
CA ILE A 13 15.63 6.36 -22.53
C ILE A 13 15.99 6.78 -21.10
N LEU A 14 15.74 8.04 -20.75
CA LEU A 14 16.00 8.57 -19.40
C LEU A 14 14.86 8.29 -18.41
N GLN A 15 13.66 7.95 -18.90
CA GLN A 15 12.55 7.60 -18.04
C GLN A 15 12.80 6.23 -17.42
N GLN A 16 13.42 6.25 -16.23
CA GLN A 16 13.59 5.05 -15.42
C GLN A 16 12.24 4.33 -15.33
N PRO A 17 12.16 3.05 -15.74
CA PRO A 17 10.91 2.32 -15.66
C PRO A 17 10.49 2.29 -14.20
N ALA A 18 9.39 2.97 -13.88
CA ALA A 18 8.77 2.94 -12.57
C ALA A 18 8.14 1.57 -12.38
N ARG A 19 8.97 0.54 -12.17
CA ARG A 19 8.52 -0.82 -11.89
C ARG A 19 7.91 -0.82 -10.50
N THR A 20 6.60 -0.61 -10.44
CA THR A 20 5.85 -0.62 -9.18
C THR A 20 6.00 -1.95 -8.44
N VAL A 21 6.26 -3.06 -9.14
CA VAL A 21 6.45 -4.40 -8.57
C VAL A 21 7.57 -5.17 -9.27
N THR A 22 8.42 -5.84 -8.50
CA THR A 22 9.44 -6.77 -9.01
C THR A 22 8.93 -8.21 -8.97
N TYR A 23 8.66 -8.80 -10.14
CA TYR A 23 8.17 -10.17 -10.27
C TYR A 23 9.25 -11.23 -10.01
N TYR A 24 10.43 -11.03 -10.59
CA TYR A 24 11.58 -11.93 -10.44
C TYR A 24 12.77 -11.12 -9.92
N GLY A 25 13.24 -11.45 -8.71
CA GLY A 25 14.41 -10.78 -8.14
C GLY A 25 15.71 -11.45 -8.60
N MET A 26 16.69 -10.65 -9.03
CA MET A 26 17.95 -11.12 -9.63
C MET A 26 18.65 -12.27 -8.89
N ARG A 27 18.72 -12.22 -7.55
CA ARG A 27 19.46 -13.23 -6.76
C ARG A 27 18.74 -14.55 -6.54
N LYS A 28 17.42 -14.52 -6.37
CA LYS A 28 16.63 -15.69 -5.91
C LYS A 28 15.52 -16.10 -6.88
N GLY A 29 15.31 -15.36 -7.97
CA GLY A 29 14.18 -15.53 -8.88
C GLY A 29 12.79 -15.27 -8.26
N LYS A 30 12.69 -14.93 -6.97
CA LYS A 30 11.40 -14.80 -6.26
C LYS A 30 10.83 -13.37 -6.34
N ARG A 31 9.50 -13.27 -6.27
CA ARG A 31 8.75 -12.01 -6.16
C ARG A 31 9.22 -11.19 -4.96
N LYS A 32 9.34 -9.87 -5.14
CA LYS A 32 9.64 -8.94 -4.05
C LYS A 32 8.39 -8.18 -3.63
N SER A 33 8.27 -7.99 -2.32
CA SER A 33 7.22 -7.16 -1.74
C SER A 33 7.65 -5.69 -1.73
N VAL A 34 6.72 -4.81 -2.05
CA VAL A 34 6.94 -3.37 -2.00
C VAL A 34 6.89 -2.91 -0.54
N LYS A 35 8.04 -2.48 0.00
CA LYS A 35 8.17 -2.13 1.43
C LYS A 35 7.34 -0.90 1.83
N SER A 36 7.04 0.00 0.89
CA SER A 36 6.20 1.17 1.17
C SER A 36 4.77 0.78 1.54
N VAL A 37 4.24 -0.33 1.00
CA VAL A 37 2.92 -0.86 1.35
C VAL A 37 2.91 -1.33 2.80
N VAL A 38 3.86 -2.18 3.16
CA VAL A 38 3.98 -2.74 4.52
C VAL A 38 4.13 -1.64 5.58
N LYS A 39 4.84 -0.55 5.27
CA LYS A 39 5.03 0.58 6.20
C LYS A 39 3.78 1.45 6.39
N ARG A 40 2.82 1.43 5.45
CA ARG A 40 1.69 2.38 5.41
C ARG A 40 0.35 1.73 5.64
N PHE A 41 0.23 0.44 5.36
CA PHE A 41 -1.00 -0.33 5.44
C PHE A 41 -0.82 -1.54 6.36
N LEU A 42 -1.87 -1.89 7.09
CA LEU A 42 -1.95 -3.09 7.91
C LEU A 42 -2.82 -4.13 7.20
N ARG A 43 -2.33 -5.38 7.13
CA ARG A 43 -3.05 -6.51 6.53
C ARG A 43 -3.75 -7.33 7.61
N LEU A 44 -5.08 -7.37 7.57
CA LEU A 44 -5.90 -8.25 8.41
C LEU A 44 -6.12 -9.58 7.71
N HIS A 45 -6.24 -10.70 8.43
CA HIS A 45 -6.24 -12.04 7.81
C HIS A 45 -7.43 -12.24 6.87
N ASN A 46 -8.62 -11.73 7.24
CA ASN A 46 -9.85 -11.67 6.45
C ASN A 46 -9.79 -11.01 5.06
N GLY A 47 -8.62 -10.55 4.61
CA GLY A 47 -8.43 -9.96 3.28
C GLY A 47 -8.57 -8.45 3.23
N LEU A 48 -8.87 -7.81 4.36
CA LEU A 48 -8.98 -6.36 4.44
C LEU A 48 -7.62 -5.71 4.69
N TRP A 49 -7.50 -4.49 4.16
CA TRP A 49 -6.37 -3.61 4.40
C TRP A 49 -6.83 -2.38 5.16
N VAL A 50 -6.12 -2.05 6.23
CA VAL A 50 -6.38 -0.89 7.08
C VAL A 50 -5.34 0.18 6.79
N ARG A 51 -5.78 1.43 6.70
CA ARG A 51 -4.90 2.60 6.54
C ARG A 51 -5.30 3.73 7.47
N ARG A 52 -4.36 4.64 7.72
CA ARG A 52 -4.65 5.94 8.34
C ARG A 52 -4.98 6.98 7.27
N LYS A 53 -5.83 7.95 7.58
CA LYS A 53 -6.15 9.04 6.65
C LYS A 53 -4.94 9.96 6.44
N SER A 54 -4.76 10.44 5.22
CA SER A 54 -3.68 11.36 4.87
C SER A 54 -3.89 12.70 5.56
N GLY A 55 -2.78 13.38 5.88
CA GLY A 55 -2.83 14.72 6.46
C GLY A 55 -3.32 14.78 7.92
N TYR A 56 -3.47 13.65 8.62
CA TYR A 56 -3.89 13.61 10.02
C TYR A 56 -2.92 14.30 11.01
N LYS A 57 -1.68 14.59 10.58
CA LYS A 57 -0.66 15.33 11.35
C LYS A 57 -0.30 16.70 10.75
N LYS A 58 -0.94 17.12 9.66
CA LYS A 58 -0.54 18.33 8.90
C LYS A 58 -1.58 19.43 9.06
N LYS A 59 -1.16 20.70 9.18
CA LYS A 59 -2.02 21.90 9.22
C LYS A 59 -3.21 21.73 10.19
N LEU A 60 -2.96 21.24 11.41
CA LEU A 60 -4.02 20.92 12.38
C LEU A 60 -4.70 22.16 12.95
N TRP A 61 -3.98 23.27 13.02
CA TRP A 61 -4.49 24.56 13.49
C TRP A 61 -5.61 25.12 12.62
N LYS A 62 -5.60 24.84 11.31
CA LYS A 62 -6.68 25.22 10.37
C LYS A 62 -7.90 24.31 10.43
N LYS A 63 -7.82 23.17 11.14
CA LYS A 63 -8.82 22.11 11.08
C LYS A 63 -9.71 22.11 12.31
N SER A 64 -11.02 22.00 12.07
CA SER A 64 -12.00 21.86 13.16
C SER A 64 -11.74 20.61 14.02
N ALA A 65 -12.26 20.60 15.24
CA ALA A 65 -12.14 19.46 16.14
C ALA A 65 -12.74 18.17 15.54
N SER A 66 -13.91 18.27 14.89
CA SER A 66 -14.58 17.15 14.21
C SER A 66 -13.75 16.60 13.05
N GLN A 67 -13.14 17.48 12.23
CA GLN A 67 -12.27 17.05 11.14
C GLN A 67 -11.00 16.38 11.68
N ARG A 68 -10.40 16.89 12.76
CA ARG A 68 -9.24 16.27 13.41
C ARG A 68 -9.57 14.88 13.97
N LYS A 69 -10.75 14.69 14.57
CA LYS A 69 -11.23 13.37 15.03
C LYS A 69 -11.34 12.38 13.86
N ARG A 70 -12.07 12.75 12.82
CA ARG A 70 -12.27 11.92 11.61
C ARG A 70 -10.97 11.58 10.87
N LEU A 71 -9.95 12.43 10.94
CA LEU A 71 -8.64 12.16 10.34
C LEU A 71 -7.78 11.18 11.14
N ARG A 72 -7.99 11.09 12.46
CA ARG A 72 -7.23 10.16 13.32
C ARG A 72 -7.74 8.73 13.22
N GLU A 73 -8.99 8.54 12.82
CA GLU A 73 -9.61 7.24 12.61
C GLU A 73 -8.89 6.41 11.54
N PHE A 74 -8.84 5.10 11.79
CA PHE A 74 -8.44 4.12 10.79
C PHE A 74 -9.59 3.86 9.83
N THR A 75 -9.26 3.71 8.55
CA THR A 75 -10.23 3.45 7.48
C THR A 75 -9.84 2.20 6.72
N LEU A 76 -10.84 1.44 6.28
CA LEU A 76 -10.63 0.31 5.39
C LEU A 76 -10.34 0.79 3.95
N CYS A 77 -9.67 -0.08 3.19
CA CYS A 77 -9.45 0.09 1.77
C CYS A 77 -10.60 -0.50 0.94
N ASN A 78 -10.80 0.04 -0.26
CA ASN A 78 -11.78 -0.45 -1.22
C ASN A 78 -11.35 -1.81 -1.79
N ARG A 79 -12.30 -2.58 -2.34
CA ARG A 79 -12.03 -3.91 -2.92
C ARG A 79 -10.92 -3.89 -3.99
N THR A 80 -10.93 -2.90 -4.87
CA THR A 80 -9.93 -2.73 -5.93
C THR A 80 -8.53 -2.44 -5.37
N GLN A 81 -8.47 -1.58 -4.35
CA GLN A 81 -7.23 -1.25 -3.64
C GLN A 81 -6.67 -2.47 -2.91
N CYS A 82 -7.51 -3.23 -2.20
CA CYS A 82 -7.09 -4.47 -1.53
C CYS A 82 -6.47 -5.47 -2.53
N LYS A 83 -7.13 -5.68 -3.68
CA LYS A 83 -6.59 -6.54 -4.76
C LYS A 83 -5.23 -6.06 -5.26
N LEU A 84 -5.04 -4.75 -5.42
CA LEU A 84 -3.75 -4.18 -5.82
C LEU A 84 -2.68 -4.41 -4.75
N LEU A 85 -2.97 -4.13 -3.48
CA LEU A 85 -2.03 -4.32 -2.37
C LEU A 85 -1.64 -5.79 -2.19
N ASP A 86 -2.59 -6.70 -2.41
CA ASP A 86 -2.34 -8.15 -2.38
C ASP A 86 -1.44 -8.62 -3.54
N LYS A 87 -1.44 -7.92 -4.68
CA LYS A 87 -0.47 -8.13 -5.77
C LYS A 87 0.89 -7.54 -5.42
N MET A 88 0.94 -6.39 -4.75
CA MET A 88 2.19 -5.73 -4.37
C MET A 88 2.93 -6.43 -3.20
N THR A 89 2.24 -7.31 -2.48
CA THR A 89 2.78 -8.07 -1.35
C THR A 89 2.93 -9.56 -1.66
N THR A 90 3.65 -10.26 -0.79
CA THR A 90 3.93 -11.70 -0.91
C THR A 90 3.09 -12.48 0.10
N SER A 91 2.98 -13.80 -0.08
CA SER A 91 2.24 -14.70 0.82
C SER A 91 2.69 -14.59 2.28
N PHE A 92 3.96 -14.27 2.53
CA PHE A 92 4.49 -14.02 3.87
C PHE A 92 3.65 -13.02 4.68
N TRP A 93 3.17 -11.95 4.05
CA TRP A 93 2.36 -10.92 4.73
C TRP A 93 0.87 -11.30 4.87
N LYS A 94 0.44 -12.39 4.23
CA LYS A 94 -0.94 -12.87 4.27
C LYS A 94 -1.16 -13.95 5.33
N ARG A 95 -0.06 -14.50 5.89
CA ARG A 95 -0.10 -15.53 6.93
C ARG A 95 -0.82 -15.04 8.18
N ARG A 96 -1.47 -15.96 8.89
CA ARG A 96 -2.01 -15.67 10.22
C ARG A 96 -0.84 -15.49 11.20
N ASN A 97 -0.90 -14.46 12.02
CA ASN A 97 0.02 -14.26 13.13
C ASN A 97 -0.77 -14.32 14.45
N TRP A 98 -0.11 -14.76 15.51
CA TRP A 98 -0.65 -14.84 16.86
C TRP A 98 0.30 -14.10 17.79
N TYR A 99 0.27 -12.77 17.73
CA TYR A 99 1.08 -11.94 18.60
C TYR A 99 0.41 -11.84 19.97
N ALA A 100 1.21 -11.84 21.04
CA ALA A 100 0.70 -11.55 22.38
C ALA A 100 0.15 -10.11 22.43
N ASP A 101 -1.03 -9.95 23.04
CA ASP A 101 -1.70 -8.67 23.27
C ASP A 101 -1.92 -7.78 22.03
N ASP A 102 -2.08 -8.37 20.85
CA ASP A 102 -2.38 -7.60 19.64
C ASP A 102 -3.81 -7.01 19.69
N PRO A 103 -3.98 -5.68 19.71
CA PRO A 103 -5.29 -5.05 19.71
C PRO A 103 -6.11 -5.35 18.44
N TYR A 104 -5.45 -5.79 17.36
CA TYR A 104 -6.11 -6.11 16.11
C TYR A 104 -6.62 -7.54 16.00
N GLN A 105 -6.25 -8.43 16.94
CA GLN A 105 -6.52 -9.87 16.85
C GLN A 105 -7.99 -10.20 16.54
N LYS A 106 -8.92 -9.50 17.20
CA LYS A 106 -10.38 -9.68 17.03
C LYS A 106 -10.91 -9.33 15.63
N TYR A 107 -10.17 -8.53 14.87
CA TYR A 107 -10.58 -8.10 13.53
C TYR A 107 -10.01 -8.97 12.40
N HIS A 108 -9.20 -9.99 12.74
CA HIS A 108 -8.64 -10.88 11.72
C HIS A 108 -9.68 -11.81 11.09
N ASP A 109 -10.78 -12.11 11.78
CA ASP A 109 -11.87 -12.95 11.32
C ASP A 109 -13.14 -12.09 11.10
N ARG A 110 -13.97 -12.47 10.13
CA ARG A 110 -15.26 -11.80 9.89
C ARG A 110 -16.37 -12.72 10.34
N THR A 111 -17.15 -12.27 11.30
CA THR A 111 -18.33 -12.97 11.81
C THR A 111 -19.59 -12.40 11.16
N ASN A 112 -20.64 -13.23 11.05
CA ASN A 112 -21.99 -12.81 10.61
C ASN A 112 -22.07 -12.17 9.20
N LEU A 113 -21.29 -12.69 8.25
CA LEU A 113 -21.45 -12.34 6.84
C LEU A 113 -22.47 -13.27 6.20
N ARG A 114 -23.56 -12.70 5.67
CA ARG A 114 -24.46 -13.36 4.73
C ARG A 114 -24.21 -12.77 3.34
N LEU A 115 -24.12 -13.64 2.33
CA LEU A 115 -23.89 -13.26 0.93
C LEU A 115 -25.22 -12.99 0.23
#